data_AF-A0AAN7T3T0-F1
#
_entry.id   AF-A0AAN7T3T0-F1
#
_cell.length_a   1.000
_cell.length_b   1.000
_cell.length_c   1.000
_cell.angle_alpha   90.00
_cell.angle_beta   90.00
_cell.angle_gamma   90.00
#
_symmetry.space_group_name_H-M   'P 1'
#
loop_
_entity.id
_entity.type
_entity.pdbx_description
1 polymer ?
#
loop_
_entity_poly.entity_id
_entity_poly.type
_entity_poly.pdbx_seq_one_letter_code
_entity_poly.pdbx_strand_id
1 'polypeptide(L)'
;MAGSPPSATPQNDFARLEPRVKYVSEAAIRKQWKKLPASSHAPAREAIILAKEQSGSRKGETTADKATDDFVKDVANRLLERLPRIPFPPGTDERYFDYEAILDRASKLEEQFTSNTHSANLLRAQIAKEEELLRQDEQEVTRLEQGLKDNELIRKEQARSLHPIARTLGESSSGVDLTAQTSGIKSDIHLSELFQDEDLQPVLIQLLSHLDSIDENTEHIREVKRMIDATTTNLDVLEAVHVHIPSAT
;
A
#
# COMPACT_ATOMS: atom_id res chain seq x y z
N MET A 1 27.44 -58.89 6.85
CA MET A 1 26.43 -58.38 5.91
C MET A 1 25.24 -57.91 6.72
N ALA A 2 25.18 -56.61 7.03
CA ALA A 2 24.06 -56.01 7.75
C ALA A 2 23.03 -55.55 6.72
N GLY A 3 21.78 -55.98 6.89
CA GLY A 3 20.66 -55.62 6.02
C GLY A 3 20.27 -54.16 6.21
N SER A 4 20.18 -53.42 5.10
CA SER A 4 19.51 -52.12 5.06
C SER A 4 18.02 -52.28 5.35
N PRO A 5 17.42 -51.39 6.17
CA PRO A 5 15.97 -51.32 6.26
C PRO A 5 15.38 -50.70 4.98
N PRO A 6 14.14 -51.08 4.60
CA PRO A 6 13.52 -50.60 3.38
C PRO A 6 13.21 -49.10 3.47
N SER A 7 13.52 -48.43 2.36
CA SER A 7 13.22 -47.04 2.03
C SER A 7 11.85 -46.59 2.55
N ALA A 8 11.86 -45.46 3.27
CA ALA A 8 10.66 -44.75 3.67
C ALA A 8 9.81 -44.42 2.43
N THR A 9 8.59 -44.94 2.40
CA THR A 9 7.55 -44.45 1.49
C THR A 9 7.18 -43.03 1.93
N PRO A 10 7.16 -42.02 1.04
CA PRO A 10 6.63 -40.71 1.40
C PRO A 10 5.13 -40.87 1.68
N GLN A 11 4.77 -40.83 2.96
CA GLN A 11 3.38 -40.66 3.36
C GLN A 11 2.95 -39.29 2.86
N ASN A 12 2.11 -39.29 1.81
CA ASN A 12 1.34 -38.11 1.43
C ASN A 12 0.36 -37.82 2.57
N ASP A 13 0.82 -37.05 3.54
CA ASP A 13 0.01 -36.50 4.62
C ASP A 13 -0.86 -35.38 4.04
N PHE A 14 -1.94 -35.77 3.38
CA PHE A 14 -3.01 -34.83 3.06
C PHE A 14 -3.57 -34.26 4.36
N ALA A 15 -3.75 -32.94 4.43
CA ALA A 15 -4.36 -32.28 5.58
C ALA A 15 -5.74 -32.88 5.87
N ARG A 16 -5.87 -33.59 6.99
CA ARG A 16 -7.14 -34.16 7.44
C ARG A 16 -7.84 -33.13 8.32
N LEU A 17 -9.08 -32.82 7.97
CA LEU A 17 -9.92 -31.93 8.78
C LEU A 17 -10.40 -32.71 10.01
N GLU A 18 -9.99 -32.25 11.19
CA GLU A 18 -10.50 -32.78 12.45
C GLU A 18 -11.92 -32.25 12.71
N PRO A 19 -12.91 -33.12 13.05
CA PRO A 19 -14.26 -32.67 13.33
C PRO A 19 -14.30 -31.83 14.61
N ARG A 20 -14.55 -30.52 14.45
CA ARG A 20 -14.68 -29.58 15.56
C ARG A 20 -16.15 -29.38 15.93
N VAL A 21 -16.58 -29.96 17.05
CA VAL A 21 -17.92 -29.74 17.60
C VAL A 21 -17.91 -28.49 18.49
N LYS A 22 -18.83 -27.56 18.22
CA LYS A 22 -19.11 -26.40 19.10
C LYS A 22 -20.49 -26.57 19.72
N TYR A 23 -20.56 -26.55 21.04
CA TYR A 23 -21.83 -26.56 21.76
C TYR A 23 -22.42 -25.14 21.78
N VAL A 24 -23.69 -25.02 21.38
CA VAL A 24 -24.42 -23.75 21.36
C VAL A 24 -25.65 -23.91 22.24
N SER A 25 -25.90 -22.92 23.10
CA SER A 25 -27.08 -22.97 23.97
C SER A 25 -28.37 -22.80 23.17
N GLU A 26 -29.43 -23.49 23.60
CA GLU A 26 -30.74 -23.38 22.95
C GLU A 26 -31.27 -21.94 22.98
N ALA A 27 -30.97 -21.19 24.05
CA ALA A 27 -31.29 -19.78 24.15
C ALA A 27 -30.59 -18.94 23.07
N ALA A 28 -29.33 -19.23 22.73
CA ALA A 28 -28.60 -18.55 21.67
C ALA A 28 -29.19 -18.88 20.28
N ILE A 29 -29.58 -20.14 20.05
CA ILE A 29 -30.26 -20.54 18.82
C ILE A 29 -31.57 -19.76 18.66
N ARG A 30 -32.44 -19.79 19.67
CA ARG A 30 -33.74 -19.09 19.59
C ARG A 30 -33.63 -17.57 19.48
N LYS A 31 -32.58 -16.96 20.05
CA LYS A 31 -32.36 -15.50 20.04
C LYS A 31 -31.68 -14.99 18.76
N GLN A 32 -30.67 -15.70 18.26
CA GLN A 32 -29.80 -15.22 17.18
C GLN A 32 -30.07 -15.89 15.83
N TRP A 33 -30.60 -17.11 15.83
CA TRP A 33 -30.77 -17.87 14.60
C TRP A 33 -32.13 -17.56 14.01
N LYS A 34 -32.13 -16.97 12.82
CA LYS A 34 -33.33 -16.59 12.09
C LYS A 34 -33.70 -17.70 11.12
N LYS A 35 -34.98 -17.78 10.77
CA LYS A 35 -35.41 -18.63 9.65
C LYS A 35 -34.84 -18.07 8.36
N LEU A 36 -34.57 -18.95 7.41
CA LEU A 36 -34.08 -18.54 6.10
C LEU A 36 -35.13 -17.66 5.38
N PRO A 37 -34.71 -16.60 4.66
CA PRO A 37 -35.63 -15.82 3.82
C PRO A 37 -36.29 -16.70 2.75
N ALA A 38 -37.53 -16.37 2.39
CA ALA A 38 -38.28 -17.13 1.40
C ALA A 38 -37.62 -17.12 0.01
N SER A 39 -36.86 -16.07 -0.32
CA SER A 39 -36.11 -15.92 -1.57
C SER A 39 -35.00 -16.97 -1.70
N SER A 40 -34.31 -17.29 -0.60
CA SER A 40 -33.21 -18.27 -0.57
C SER A 40 -33.68 -19.73 -0.52
N HIS A 41 -34.99 -19.98 -0.36
CA HIS A 41 -35.53 -21.34 -0.32
C HIS A 41 -35.43 -22.06 -1.67
N ALA A 42 -35.64 -21.36 -2.79
CA ALA A 42 -35.58 -21.99 -4.11
C ALA A 42 -34.16 -22.46 -4.48
N PRO A 43 -33.11 -21.61 -4.36
CA PRO A 43 -31.73 -22.05 -4.58
C PRO A 43 -31.29 -23.16 -3.62
N ALA A 44 -31.67 -23.08 -2.35
CA ALA A 44 -31.35 -24.11 -1.37
C ALA A 44 -32.02 -25.46 -1.68
N ARG A 45 -33.25 -25.45 -2.21
CA ARG A 45 -33.94 -26.68 -2.65
C ARG A 45 -33.26 -27.28 -3.87
N GLU A 46 -32.91 -26.44 -4.85
CA GLU A 46 -32.19 -26.87 -6.05
C GLU A 46 -30.85 -27.52 -5.70
N ALA A 47 -30.08 -26.91 -4.81
CA ALA A 47 -28.81 -27.48 -4.33
C ALA A 47 -28.99 -28.87 -3.67
N ILE A 48 -30.05 -29.05 -2.87
CA ILE A 48 -30.36 -30.36 -2.25
C ILE A 48 -30.76 -31.39 -3.33
N ILE A 49 -31.50 -30.98 -4.36
CA ILE A 49 -31.90 -31.86 -5.47
C ILE A 49 -30.67 -32.27 -6.28
N LEU A 50 -29.82 -31.33 -6.65
CA LEU A 50 -28.57 -31.61 -7.36
C LEU A 50 -27.66 -32.56 -6.55
N ALA A 51 -27.54 -32.34 -5.24
CA ALA A 51 -26.77 -33.22 -4.35
C ALA A 51 -27.35 -34.65 -4.30
N LYS A 52 -28.68 -34.78 -4.31
CA LYS A 52 -29.39 -36.07 -4.39
C LYS A 52 -29.15 -36.77 -5.73
N GLU A 53 -29.11 -36.04 -6.84
CA GLU A 53 -28.85 -36.63 -8.16
C GLU A 53 -27.39 -37.08 -8.31
N GLN A 54 -26.45 -36.32 -7.75
CA GLN A 54 -25.03 -36.67 -7.76
C GLN A 54 -24.68 -37.88 -6.87
N SER A 55 -25.47 -38.20 -5.83
CA SER A 55 -25.24 -39.40 -5.01
C SER A 55 -25.53 -40.68 -5.79
N GLY A 56 -26.65 -40.72 -6.51
CA GLY A 56 -27.10 -41.89 -7.27
C GLY A 56 -26.25 -42.20 -8.51
N SER A 57 -25.42 -41.26 -8.96
CA SER A 57 -24.63 -41.42 -10.19
C SER A 57 -23.25 -42.06 -9.96
N ARG A 58 -22.86 -42.37 -8.72
CA ARG A 58 -21.61 -43.08 -8.41
C ARG A 58 -21.80 -44.57 -8.71
N LYS A 59 -21.27 -45.00 -9.87
CA LYS A 59 -21.21 -46.39 -10.37
C LYS A 59 -20.49 -47.33 -9.39
N GLY A 60 -21.22 -47.80 -8.39
CA GLY A 60 -20.89 -48.95 -7.55
C GLY A 60 -22.20 -49.63 -7.26
N GLU A 61 -22.52 -50.71 -7.95
CA GLU A 61 -23.84 -51.34 -7.87
C GLU A 61 -23.83 -52.47 -6.84
N THR A 62 -23.44 -52.16 -5.60
CA THR A 62 -23.64 -53.09 -4.49
C THR A 62 -24.99 -52.84 -3.83
N THR A 63 -25.57 -53.85 -3.19
CA THR A 63 -26.79 -53.70 -2.40
C THR A 63 -26.62 -52.71 -1.25
N ALA A 64 -25.41 -52.56 -0.73
CA ALA A 64 -25.05 -51.56 0.27
C ALA A 64 -25.08 -50.13 -0.31
N ASP A 65 -24.63 -49.93 -1.55
CA ASP A 65 -24.65 -48.63 -2.21
C ASP A 65 -26.08 -48.17 -2.51
N LYS A 66 -26.98 -49.09 -2.89
CA LYS A 66 -28.42 -48.79 -3.08
C LYS A 66 -29.09 -48.37 -1.77
N ALA A 67 -28.83 -49.10 -0.67
CA ALA A 67 -29.39 -48.76 0.64
C ALA A 67 -28.89 -47.41 1.17
N THR A 68 -27.63 -47.06 0.89
CA THR A 68 -27.09 -45.74 1.27
C THR A 68 -27.68 -44.63 0.41
N ASP A 69 -27.87 -44.84 -0.89
CA ASP A 69 -28.53 -43.86 -1.77
C ASP A 69 -30.01 -43.65 -1.39
N ASP A 70 -30.75 -44.70 -1.05
CA ASP A 70 -32.13 -44.60 -0.57
C ASP A 70 -32.21 -43.85 0.78
N PHE A 71 -31.28 -44.10 1.70
CA PHE A 71 -31.17 -43.32 2.93
C PHE A 71 -30.86 -41.83 2.66
N VAL A 72 -29.95 -41.54 1.73
CA VAL A 72 -29.62 -40.15 1.34
C VAL A 72 -30.83 -39.45 0.72
N LYS A 73 -31.60 -40.14 -0.13
CA LYS A 73 -32.86 -39.63 -0.70
C LYS A 73 -33.88 -39.31 0.38
N ASP A 74 -34.04 -40.19 1.39
CA ASP A 74 -34.95 -39.95 2.52
C ASP A 74 -34.51 -38.75 3.37
N VAL A 75 -33.21 -38.63 3.64
CA VAL A 75 -32.66 -37.47 4.36
C VAL A 75 -32.87 -36.19 3.56
N ALA A 76 -32.61 -36.21 2.24
CA ALA A 76 -32.84 -35.07 1.36
C ALA A 76 -34.31 -34.62 1.37
N ASN A 77 -35.26 -35.56 1.28
CA ASN A 77 -36.69 -35.25 1.36
C ASN A 77 -37.08 -34.63 2.72
N ARG A 78 -36.56 -35.18 3.83
CA ARG A 78 -36.77 -34.60 5.17
C ARG A 78 -36.19 -33.20 5.29
N LEU A 79 -35.04 -32.93 4.69
CA LEU A 79 -34.43 -31.61 4.67
C LEU A 79 -35.27 -30.62 3.85
N LEU A 80 -35.79 -31.01 2.68
CA LEU A 80 -36.66 -30.18 1.85
C LEU A 80 -37.96 -29.78 2.58
N GLU A 81 -38.56 -30.71 3.34
CA GLU A 81 -39.75 -30.43 4.16
C GLU A 81 -39.46 -29.50 5.35
N ARG A 82 -38.27 -29.62 5.94
CA ARG A 82 -37.89 -28.89 7.16
C ARG A 82 -37.18 -27.57 6.87
N LEU A 83 -36.73 -27.35 5.65
CA LEU A 83 -36.00 -26.13 5.22
C LEU A 83 -36.69 -24.82 5.65
N PRO A 84 -38.02 -24.66 5.54
CA PRO A 84 -38.68 -23.41 5.96
C PRO A 84 -38.77 -23.23 7.48
N ARG A 85 -38.53 -24.28 8.27
CA ARG A 85 -38.74 -24.32 9.72
C ARG A 85 -37.43 -24.38 10.52
N ILE A 86 -36.31 -24.72 9.88
CA ILE A 86 -35.00 -24.80 10.51
C ILE A 86 -34.46 -23.37 10.73
N PRO A 87 -34.03 -23.02 11.97
CA PRO A 87 -33.31 -21.78 12.21
C PRO A 87 -31.88 -21.92 11.69
N PHE A 88 -31.38 -20.89 11.01
CA PHE A 88 -30.02 -20.86 10.48
C PHE A 88 -29.11 -19.98 11.33
N PRO A 89 -27.82 -20.34 11.46
CA PRO A 89 -26.84 -19.54 12.17
C PRO A 89 -26.80 -18.08 11.70
N PRO A 90 -26.49 -17.12 12.59
CA PRO A 90 -26.33 -15.72 12.20
C PRO A 90 -25.18 -15.58 11.18
N GLY A 91 -25.40 -14.77 10.14
CA GLY A 91 -24.46 -14.58 9.03
C GLY A 91 -24.67 -15.52 7.84
N THR A 92 -25.70 -16.37 7.88
CA THR A 92 -26.21 -17.04 6.68
C THR A 92 -27.05 -16.05 5.88
N ASP A 93 -26.47 -15.54 4.81
CA ASP A 93 -27.16 -14.69 3.83
C ASP A 93 -27.72 -15.54 2.66
N GLU A 94 -28.64 -14.96 1.90
CA GLU A 94 -29.14 -15.53 0.66
C GLU A 94 -28.04 -15.89 -0.35
N ARG A 95 -27.00 -15.06 -0.39
CA ARG A 95 -25.82 -15.18 -1.26
C ARG A 95 -25.04 -16.48 -1.06
N TYR A 96 -25.23 -17.20 0.05
CA TYR A 96 -24.55 -18.48 0.29
C TYR A 96 -25.23 -19.67 -0.39
N PHE A 97 -26.46 -19.49 -0.91
CA PHE A 97 -27.20 -20.53 -1.62
C PHE A 97 -27.17 -20.36 -3.14
N ASP A 98 -26.68 -19.22 -3.62
CA ASP A 98 -26.46 -18.95 -5.04
C ASP A 98 -24.99 -19.23 -5.38
N TYR A 99 -24.75 -20.28 -6.17
CA TYR A 99 -23.42 -20.71 -6.56
C TYR A 99 -22.69 -19.65 -7.40
N GLU A 100 -23.39 -19.02 -8.35
CA GLU A 100 -22.80 -18.04 -9.26
C GLU A 100 -22.43 -16.76 -8.49
N ALA A 101 -23.29 -16.32 -7.56
CA ALA A 101 -22.96 -15.18 -6.71
C ALA A 101 -21.72 -15.41 -5.82
N ILE A 102 -21.48 -16.65 -5.40
CA ILE A 102 -20.26 -17.02 -4.65
C ILE A 102 -19.04 -17.00 -5.57
N LEU A 103 -19.16 -17.56 -6.78
CA LEU A 103 -18.07 -17.54 -7.76
C LEU A 103 -17.68 -16.12 -8.15
N ASP A 104 -18.65 -15.27 -8.47
CA ASP A 104 -18.42 -13.86 -8.78
C ASP A 104 -17.71 -13.13 -7.63
N ARG A 105 -18.12 -13.41 -6.40
CA ARG A 105 -17.49 -12.83 -5.22
C ARG A 105 -16.06 -13.36 -5.03
N ALA A 106 -15.84 -14.65 -5.24
CA ALA A 106 -14.52 -15.26 -5.12
C ALA A 106 -13.57 -14.66 -6.16
N SER A 107 -14.00 -14.56 -7.43
CA SER A 107 -13.25 -13.93 -8.50
C SER A 107 -12.92 -12.46 -8.18
N LYS A 108 -13.89 -11.67 -7.72
CA LYS A 108 -13.65 -10.28 -7.28
C LYS A 108 -12.65 -10.19 -6.13
N LEU A 109 -12.73 -11.10 -5.16
CA LEU A 109 -11.80 -11.14 -4.04
C LEU A 109 -10.39 -11.56 -4.49
N GLU A 110 -10.27 -12.47 -5.45
CA GLU A 110 -9.00 -12.87 -6.05
C GLU A 110 -8.38 -11.71 -6.85
N GLU A 111 -9.17 -10.98 -7.64
CA GLU A 111 -8.72 -9.77 -8.34
C GLU A 111 -8.22 -8.70 -7.36
N GLN A 112 -8.97 -8.43 -6.29
CA GLN A 112 -8.55 -7.52 -5.24
C GLN A 112 -7.28 -7.99 -4.53
N PHE A 113 -7.20 -9.28 -4.22
CA PHE A 113 -6.04 -9.87 -3.55
C PHE A 113 -4.78 -9.81 -4.43
N THR A 114 -4.90 -10.14 -5.71
CA THR A 114 -3.79 -10.10 -6.67
C THR A 114 -3.31 -8.67 -6.92
N SER A 115 -4.22 -7.72 -7.11
CA SER A 115 -3.91 -6.29 -7.22
C SER A 115 -3.22 -5.75 -5.96
N ASN A 116 -3.76 -6.05 -4.78
CA ASN A 116 -3.16 -5.64 -3.50
C ASN A 116 -1.79 -6.27 -3.28
N THR A 117 -1.62 -7.55 -3.61
CA THR A 117 -0.33 -8.24 -3.50
C THR A 117 0.70 -7.63 -4.46
N HIS A 118 0.29 -7.30 -5.69
CA HIS A 118 1.15 -6.67 -6.67
C HIS A 118 1.59 -5.27 -6.22
N SER A 119 0.65 -4.43 -5.76
CA SER A 119 0.97 -3.10 -5.24
C SER A 119 1.87 -3.16 -4.00
N ALA A 120 1.63 -4.10 -3.07
CA ALA A 120 2.49 -4.29 -1.91
C ALA A 120 3.91 -4.71 -2.30
N ASN A 121 4.07 -5.56 -3.31
CA ASN A 121 5.39 -5.95 -3.82
C ASN A 121 6.11 -4.79 -4.49
N LEU A 122 5.40 -3.96 -5.26
CA LEU A 122 5.96 -2.75 -5.87
C LEU A 122 6.44 -1.76 -4.81
N LEU A 123 5.63 -1.51 -3.78
CA LEU A 123 6.01 -0.63 -2.67
C LEU A 123 7.22 -1.17 -1.91
N ARG A 124 7.27 -2.48 -1.63
CA ARG A 124 8.44 -3.10 -1.00
C ARG A 124 9.71 -2.96 -1.83
N ALA A 125 9.61 -3.11 -3.15
CA ALA A 125 10.74 -2.92 -4.05
C ALA A 125 11.22 -1.46 -4.08
N GLN A 126 10.29 -0.51 -4.05
CA GLN A 126 10.60 0.92 -3.99
C GLN A 126 11.26 1.29 -2.65
N ILE A 127 10.73 0.79 -1.53
CA ILE A 127 11.33 1.00 -0.20
C ILE A 127 12.75 0.45 -0.18
N ALA A 128 12.99 -0.76 -0.66
CA ALA A 128 14.33 -1.35 -0.71
C ALA A 128 15.31 -0.52 -1.55
N LYS A 129 14.84 0.12 -2.63
CA LYS A 129 15.65 1.02 -3.45
C LYS A 129 15.97 2.32 -2.71
N GLU A 130 14.99 2.91 -2.05
CA GLU A 130 15.16 4.15 -1.27
C GLU A 130 16.07 3.93 -0.06
N GLU A 131 15.97 2.79 0.62
CA GLU A 131 16.87 2.40 1.71
C GLU A 131 18.32 2.29 1.24
N GLU A 132 18.56 1.74 0.06
CA GLU A 132 19.91 1.63 -0.50
C GLU A 132 20.49 3.00 -0.90
N LEU A 133 19.66 3.89 -1.48
CA LEU A 133 20.06 5.26 -1.77
C LEU A 133 20.39 6.03 -0.48
N LEU A 134 19.54 5.91 0.54
CA LEU A 134 19.78 6.53 1.84
C LEU A 134 21.10 6.05 2.45
N ARG A 135 21.40 4.75 2.35
CA ARG A 135 22.65 4.17 2.84
C ARG A 135 23.89 4.74 2.13
N GLN A 136 23.77 5.09 0.84
CA GLN A 136 24.85 5.73 0.08
C GLN A 136 25.02 7.19 0.50
N ASP A 137 23.92 7.94 0.63
CA ASP A 137 23.95 9.32 1.08
C ASP A 137 24.53 9.45 2.50
N GLU A 138 24.16 8.56 3.42
CA GLU A 138 24.75 8.50 4.77
C GLU A 138 26.27 8.25 4.73
N GLN A 139 26.75 7.41 3.81
CA GLN A 139 28.18 7.18 3.62
C GLN A 139 28.88 8.40 3.02
N GLU A 140 28.24 9.12 2.10
CA GLU A 140 28.80 10.34 1.53
C GLU A 140 28.88 11.46 2.57
N VAL A 141 27.84 11.66 3.36
CA VAL A 141 27.83 12.65 4.45
C VAL A 141 28.93 12.34 5.46
N THR A 142 29.03 11.09 5.92
CA THR A 142 30.08 10.71 6.89
C THR A 142 31.48 10.89 6.30
N ARG A 143 31.69 10.62 5.01
CA ARG A 143 32.95 10.90 4.30
C ARG A 143 33.25 12.40 4.26
N LEU A 144 32.27 13.23 3.92
CA LEU A 144 32.44 14.68 3.86
C LEU A 144 32.71 15.28 5.24
N GLU A 145 32.04 14.81 6.29
CA GLU A 145 32.29 15.22 7.66
C GLU A 145 33.72 14.90 8.11
N GLN A 146 34.23 13.71 7.76
CA GLN A 146 35.62 13.34 8.03
C GLN A 146 36.59 14.27 7.27
N GLY A 147 36.34 14.50 5.98
CA GLY A 147 37.14 15.42 5.18
C GLY A 147 37.15 16.86 5.71
N LEU A 148 36.02 17.34 6.21
CA LEU A 148 35.91 18.66 6.84
C LEU A 148 36.70 18.71 8.16
N LYS A 149 36.59 17.70 9.01
CA LYS A 149 37.37 17.59 10.26
C LYS A 149 38.88 17.57 9.98
N ASP A 150 39.32 16.81 8.98
CA ASP A 150 40.71 16.75 8.58
C ASP A 150 41.21 18.09 8.02
N ASN A 151 40.40 18.78 7.21
CA ASN A 151 40.73 20.10 6.70
C ASN A 151 40.84 21.14 7.82
N GLU A 152 39.92 21.11 8.80
CA GLU A 152 40.00 21.96 9.99
C GLU A 152 41.27 21.69 10.80
N LEU A 153 41.66 20.42 10.96
CA LEU A 153 42.91 20.05 11.64
C LEU A 153 44.12 20.60 10.90
N ILE A 154 44.20 20.40 9.59
CA ILE A 154 45.27 20.95 8.74
C ILE A 154 45.30 22.48 8.84
N ARG A 155 44.14 23.15 8.77
CA ARG A 155 44.03 24.61 8.91
C ARG A 155 44.52 25.09 10.27
N LYS A 156 44.22 24.36 11.35
CA LYS A 156 44.72 24.67 12.72
C LYS A 156 46.23 24.49 12.82
N GLU A 157 46.79 23.45 12.21
CA GLU A 157 48.24 23.23 12.17
C GLU A 157 48.96 24.31 11.35
N GLN A 158 48.45 24.63 10.17
CA GLN A 158 48.94 25.74 9.35
C GLN A 158 48.85 27.07 10.11
N ALA A 159 47.74 27.35 10.79
CA ALA A 159 47.61 28.55 11.62
C ALA A 159 48.62 28.61 12.77
N ARG A 160 49.10 27.47 13.27
CA ARG A 160 50.19 27.40 14.28
C ARG A 160 51.57 27.65 13.67
N SER A 161 51.80 27.30 12.40
CA SER A 161 53.08 27.52 11.72
C SER A 161 53.23 28.93 11.13
N LEU A 162 52.15 29.72 11.09
CA LEU A 162 52.19 31.13 10.67
C LEU A 162 52.78 32.05 11.76
N HIS A 163 53.50 33.08 11.31
CA HIS A 163 54.05 34.12 12.18
C HIS A 163 52.92 34.94 12.87
N PRO A 164 53.12 35.48 14.09
CA PRO A 164 52.05 36.10 14.89
C PRO A 164 51.28 37.22 14.18
N ILE A 165 51.93 38.00 13.32
CA ILE A 165 51.30 39.09 12.55
C ILE A 165 50.33 38.54 11.48
N ALA A 166 50.74 37.49 10.75
CA ALA A 166 49.89 36.81 9.78
C ALA A 166 48.71 36.09 10.45
N ARG A 167 48.91 35.59 11.68
CA ARG A 167 47.87 34.99 12.51
C ARG A 167 46.75 35.98 12.87
N THR A 168 47.11 37.19 13.30
CA THR A 168 46.12 38.24 13.63
C THR A 168 45.30 38.72 12.42
N LEU A 169 45.89 38.67 11.21
CA LEU A 169 45.21 39.06 9.99
C LEU A 169 44.22 37.98 9.50
N GLY A 170 44.57 36.70 9.62
CA GLY A 170 43.71 35.58 9.26
C GLY A 170 42.53 35.36 10.22
N GLU A 171 42.69 35.69 11.51
CA GLU A 171 41.62 35.63 12.51
C GLU A 171 40.59 36.76 12.30
N SER A 172 41.07 37.94 11.88
CA SER A 172 40.21 39.08 11.50
C SER A 172 39.37 38.81 10.24
N SER A 173 39.80 37.90 9.35
CA SER A 173 39.03 37.51 8.15
C SER A 173 38.10 36.32 8.39
N SER A 174 38.24 35.58 9.50
CA SER A 174 37.50 34.34 9.74
C SER A 174 36.09 34.54 10.32
N GLY A 175 35.69 35.78 10.59
CA GLY A 175 34.39 36.15 11.16
C GLY A 175 33.43 36.85 10.21
N VAL A 176 33.73 36.93 8.91
CA VAL A 176 32.78 37.50 7.95
C VAL A 176 31.75 36.42 7.60
N ASP A 177 30.68 36.44 8.37
CA ASP A 177 29.42 35.78 8.07
C ASP A 177 28.93 36.27 6.70
N LEU A 178 29.07 35.44 5.66
CA LEU A 178 28.59 35.71 4.30
C LEU A 178 27.07 35.52 4.20
N THR A 179 26.32 35.84 5.26
CA THR A 179 24.86 35.91 5.22
C THR A 179 24.43 37.38 5.20
N ALA A 180 24.02 37.82 4.00
CA ALA A 180 23.10 38.94 3.76
C ALA A 180 23.41 40.28 4.46
N GLN A 181 24.41 41.03 3.95
CA GLN A 181 24.37 42.49 3.96
C GLN A 181 24.55 43.03 2.54
N THR A 182 23.47 43.02 1.77
CA THR A 182 23.29 43.95 0.64
C THR A 182 22.81 45.29 1.19
N SER A 183 23.66 45.95 1.99
CA SER A 183 23.45 47.34 2.38
C SER A 183 24.48 48.21 1.70
N GLY A 184 24.08 48.78 0.57
CA GLY A 184 24.51 50.11 0.16
C GLY A 184 25.94 50.27 -0.34
N ILE A 185 26.40 49.41 -1.25
CA ILE A 185 27.43 49.83 -2.21
C ILE A 185 26.70 50.29 -3.48
N LYS A 186 26.39 51.58 -3.53
CA LYS A 186 26.14 52.27 -4.81
C LYS A 186 27.47 52.36 -5.54
N SER A 187 27.93 51.25 -6.07
CA SER A 187 28.86 51.29 -7.18
C SER A 187 27.97 51.32 -8.41
N ASP A 188 27.92 52.48 -9.07
CA ASP A 188 27.39 52.64 -10.42
C ASP A 188 28.26 51.81 -11.39
N ILE A 189 28.24 50.48 -11.23
CA ILE A 189 28.79 49.55 -12.20
C ILE A 189 27.69 49.45 -13.25
N HIS A 190 27.85 50.21 -14.33
CA HIS A 190 27.01 50.07 -15.49
C HIS A 190 27.14 48.60 -15.95
N LEU A 191 26.10 47.78 -15.79
CA LEU A 191 26.09 46.39 -16.26
C LEU A 191 26.59 46.25 -17.71
N SER A 192 26.36 47.28 -18.53
CA SER A 192 26.86 47.42 -19.90
C SER A 192 28.39 47.36 -20.04
N GLU A 193 29.15 47.82 -19.03
CA GLU A 193 30.62 47.78 -19.01
C GLU A 193 31.14 46.38 -18.65
N LEU A 194 30.37 45.61 -17.85
CA LEU A 194 30.66 44.22 -17.53
C LEU A 194 30.36 43.26 -18.70
N PHE A 195 29.38 43.59 -19.54
CA PHE A 195 29.11 42.89 -20.80
C PHE A 195 30.15 43.17 -21.90
N GLN A 196 30.99 44.20 -21.74
CA GLN A 196 32.08 44.52 -22.67
C GLN A 196 33.37 43.75 -22.37
N ASP A 197 33.49 43.14 -21.19
CA ASP A 197 34.63 42.31 -20.81
C ASP A 197 34.49 40.89 -21.42
N GLU A 198 35.35 40.57 -22.39
CA GLU A 198 35.30 39.36 -23.22
C GLU A 198 35.46 38.07 -22.39
N ASP A 199 36.18 38.15 -21.26
CA ASP A 199 36.41 37.03 -20.36
C ASP A 199 35.21 36.75 -19.43
N LEU A 200 34.38 37.76 -19.15
CA LEU A 200 33.24 37.66 -18.22
C LEU A 200 31.91 37.36 -18.93
N GLN A 201 31.83 37.59 -20.24
CA GLN A 201 30.66 37.26 -21.06
C GLN A 201 30.14 35.83 -20.90
N PRO A 202 30.96 34.76 -21.00
CA PRO A 202 30.44 33.40 -20.90
C PRO A 202 29.80 33.13 -19.53
N VAL A 203 30.36 33.70 -18.46
CA VAL A 203 29.83 33.57 -17.11
C VAL A 203 28.53 34.36 -16.95
N LEU A 204 28.47 35.59 -17.47
CA LEU A 204 27.26 36.42 -17.47
C LEU A 204 26.11 35.77 -18.24
N ILE A 205 26.40 35.16 -19.40
CA ILE A 205 25.40 34.42 -20.19
C ILE A 205 24.93 33.17 -19.44
N GLN A 206 25.84 32.42 -18.81
CA GLN A 206 25.48 31.26 -18.01
C GLN A 206 24.61 31.66 -16.80
N LEU A 207 24.91 32.79 -16.17
CA LEU A 207 24.15 33.29 -15.03
C LEU A 207 22.77 33.78 -15.46
N LEU A 208 22.67 34.46 -16.60
CA LEU A 208 21.39 34.85 -17.18
C LEU A 208 20.56 33.63 -17.58
N SER A 209 21.15 32.64 -18.23
CA SER A 209 20.47 31.37 -18.57
C SER A 209 20.01 30.61 -17.32
N HIS A 210 20.78 30.66 -16.22
CA HIS A 210 20.37 30.05 -14.97
C HIS A 210 19.24 30.83 -14.29
N LEU A 211 19.26 32.17 -14.35
CA LEU A 211 18.17 33.01 -13.86
C LEU A 211 16.89 32.82 -14.67
N ASP A 212 16.99 32.71 -15.99
CA ASP A 212 15.86 32.39 -16.87
C ASP A 212 15.30 30.99 -16.52
N SER A 213 16.16 30.00 -16.28
CA SER A 213 15.73 28.66 -15.85
C SER A 213 15.08 28.67 -14.46
N ILE A 214 15.57 29.50 -13.53
CA ILE A 214 14.93 29.69 -12.22
C ILE A 214 13.58 30.37 -12.40
N ASP A 215 13.47 31.38 -13.25
CA ASP A 215 12.20 32.08 -13.47
C ASP A 215 11.15 31.14 -14.09
N GLU A 216 11.53 30.38 -15.13
CA GLU A 216 10.67 29.33 -15.72
C GLU A 216 10.24 28.29 -14.68
N ASN A 217 11.18 27.77 -13.88
CA ASN A 217 10.86 26.84 -12.79
C ASN A 217 9.91 27.47 -11.76
N THR A 218 10.07 28.76 -11.45
CA THR A 218 9.17 29.45 -10.53
C THR A 218 7.79 29.73 -11.12
N GLU A 219 7.68 29.95 -12.43
CA GLU A 219 6.38 30.05 -13.13
C GLU A 219 5.62 28.72 -13.05
N HIS A 220 6.28 27.59 -13.31
CA HIS A 220 5.66 26.27 -13.17
C HIS A 220 5.15 26.02 -11.73
N ILE A 221 5.93 26.40 -10.72
CA ILE A 221 5.50 26.29 -9.31
C ILE A 221 4.33 27.23 -9.01
N ARG A 222 4.32 28.45 -9.56
CA ARG A 222 3.19 29.38 -9.42
C ARG A 222 1.92 28.84 -10.07
N GLU A 223 2.01 28.17 -11.22
CA GLU A 223 0.87 27.53 -11.87
C GLU A 223 0.32 26.36 -11.05
N VAL A 224 1.18 25.50 -10.52
CA VAL A 224 0.77 24.42 -9.60
C VAL A 224 0.07 24.99 -8.37
N LYS A 225 0.60 26.08 -7.80
CA LYS A 225 -0.05 26.76 -6.67
C LYS A 225 -1.44 27.29 -7.04
N ARG A 226 -1.60 27.91 -8.22
CA ARG A 226 -2.93 28.34 -8.71
C ARG A 226 -3.90 27.16 -8.87
N MET A 227 -3.42 26.01 -9.36
CA MET A 227 -4.26 24.80 -9.45
C MET A 227 -4.68 24.30 -8.08
N ILE A 228 -3.77 24.30 -7.09
CA ILE A 228 -4.10 23.92 -5.70
C ILE A 228 -5.10 24.90 -5.10
N ASP A 229 -4.90 26.19 -5.27
CA ASP A 229 -5.84 27.21 -4.77
C ASP A 229 -7.22 27.09 -5.47
N ALA A 230 -7.25 26.68 -6.74
CA ALA A 230 -8.50 26.39 -7.45
C ALA A 230 -9.18 25.10 -6.96
N THR A 231 -8.44 24.05 -6.58
CA THR A 231 -9.04 22.83 -6.04
C THR A 231 -9.52 23.02 -4.60
N THR A 232 -8.80 23.78 -3.77
CA THR A 232 -9.25 24.12 -2.42
C THR A 232 -10.52 24.96 -2.45
N THR A 233 -10.59 25.99 -3.29
CA THR A 233 -11.83 26.77 -3.44
C THR A 233 -13.00 25.94 -3.97
N ASN A 234 -12.78 25.02 -4.91
CA ASN A 234 -13.82 24.09 -5.37
C ASN A 234 -14.28 23.13 -4.25
N LEU A 235 -13.36 22.65 -3.42
CA LEU A 235 -13.68 21.82 -2.26
C LEU A 235 -14.47 22.61 -1.20
N ASP A 236 -14.08 23.85 -0.91
CA ASP A 236 -14.81 24.73 0.01
C ASP A 236 -16.24 25.01 -0.49
N VAL A 237 -16.44 25.16 -1.80
CA VAL A 237 -17.78 25.29 -2.41
C VAL A 237 -18.59 24.00 -2.27
N LEU A 238 -17.98 22.82 -2.45
CA LEU A 238 -18.67 21.55 -2.25
C LEU A 238 -19.04 21.30 -0.78
N GLU A 239 -18.19 21.70 0.15
CA GLU A 239 -18.50 21.67 1.59
C GLU A 239 -19.67 22.60 1.92
N ALA A 240 -19.68 23.82 1.37
CA ALA A 240 -20.78 24.77 1.55
C ALA A 240 -22.11 24.27 0.95
N VAL A 241 -22.08 23.55 -0.18
CA VAL A 241 -23.27 22.93 -0.79
C VAL A 241 -23.77 21.74 0.02
N HIS A 242 -22.88 20.95 0.65
CA HIS A 242 -23.28 19.83 1.50
C HIS A 242 -23.97 20.27 2.81
N VAL A 243 -23.63 21.45 3.33
CA VAL A 243 -24.27 22.04 4.52
C VAL A 243 -25.68 22.59 4.21
N HIS A 244 -26.03 22.81 2.94
CA HIS A 244 -27.30 23.44 2.54
C HIS A 244 -28.37 22.48 1.98
N ILE A 245 -28.28 21.17 2.24
CA ILE A 245 -29.42 20.26 2.01
C ILE A 245 -30.41 20.47 3.17
N PRO A 246 -31.58 21.13 2.98
CA PRO A 246 -32.57 21.19 4.03
C PRO A 246 -33.04 19.76 4.32
N SER A 247 -33.02 19.39 5.60
CA SER A 247 -33.69 18.19 6.09
C SER A 247 -35.17 18.29 5.71
N ALA A 248 -35.55 17.63 4.62
CA ALA A 248 -36.92 17.50 4.19
C ALA A 248 -37.63 16.53 5.15
N THR A 249 -38.51 17.11 5.98
CA THR A 249 -39.72 16.46 6.51
C THR A 249 -40.63 15.97 5.40
#